data_AF-A0A3P8M101-F1
#
_entry.id   AF-A0A3P8M101-F1
#
_cell.length_a   1.000
_cell.length_b   1.000
_cell.length_c   1.000
_cell.angle_alpha   90.00
_cell.angle_beta   90.00
_cell.angle_gamma   90.00
#
_symmetry.space_group_name_H-M   'P 1'
#
loop_
_entity.id
_entity.type
_entity.pdbx_description
1 polymer ?
#
loop_
_entity_poly.entity_id
_entity_poly.type
_entity_poly.pdbx_seq_one_letter_code
_entity_poly.pdbx_strand_id
1 'polypeptide(L)'
;MRITSRKKEVLSYFEPDNREWVTGEIGAPPLDVSGVAYLLHGTGINDNRHWLESTRRTLEAMVKDGLLERCRSRETRSIVLGGETTATVVRYGLPGTVSVVSDTEGAVNAIAGECVRLS
;
A
#
# COMPACT_ATOMS: atom_id res chain seq x y z
N MET A 1 -10.57 21.83 2.06
CA MET A 1 -9.31 21.09 2.30
C MET A 1 -8.27 21.57 1.29
N ARG A 2 -7.01 21.80 1.71
CA ARG A 2 -5.93 22.23 0.80
C ARG A 2 -5.15 21.01 0.30
N ILE A 3 -5.26 20.70 -0.97
CA ILE A 3 -4.38 19.74 -1.63
C ILE A 3 -3.00 20.41 -1.76
N THR A 4 -2.02 19.90 -1.03
CA THR A 4 -0.62 20.33 -1.14
C THR A 4 0.07 19.59 -2.28
N SER A 5 1.18 20.13 -2.79
CA SER A 5 1.95 19.48 -3.87
C SER A 5 2.32 18.03 -3.52
N ARG A 6 2.67 17.77 -2.25
CA ARG A 6 2.99 16.43 -1.75
C ARG A 6 1.81 15.47 -1.79
N LYS A 7 0.58 15.93 -1.52
CA LYS A 7 -0.62 15.09 -1.66
C LYS A 7 -0.91 14.78 -3.14
N LYS A 8 -0.66 15.72 -4.05
CA LYS A 8 -0.80 15.48 -5.50
C LYS A 8 0.19 14.45 -6.00
N GLU A 9 1.44 14.56 -5.56
CA GLU A 9 2.50 13.63 -5.91
C GLU A 9 2.16 12.19 -5.47
N VAL A 10 1.69 12.02 -4.22
CA VAL A 10 1.21 10.72 -3.74
C VAL A 10 0.04 10.19 -4.58
N LEU A 11 -0.90 11.05 -4.99
CA LEU A 11 -2.02 10.64 -5.87
C LEU A 11 -1.54 10.26 -7.27
N SER A 12 -0.52 10.93 -7.79
CA SER A 12 0.06 10.65 -9.10
C SER A 12 0.59 9.22 -9.17
N TYR A 13 1.11 8.65 -8.09
CA TYR A 13 1.55 7.25 -8.05
C TYR A 13 0.44 6.22 -8.30
N PHE A 14 -0.82 6.61 -8.11
CA PHE A 14 -1.97 5.75 -8.40
C PHE A 14 -2.54 5.98 -9.81
N GLU A 15 -2.05 6.96 -10.56
CA GLU A 15 -2.47 7.20 -11.94
C GLU A 15 -1.95 6.08 -12.86
N PRO A 16 -2.71 5.69 -13.90
CA PRO A 16 -2.35 4.59 -14.80
C PRO A 16 -1.00 4.81 -15.48
N ASP A 17 -0.70 6.04 -15.90
CA ASP A 17 0.60 6.42 -16.48
C ASP A 17 1.78 6.13 -15.55
N ASN A 18 1.55 6.25 -14.23
CA ASN A 18 2.60 6.02 -13.24
C ASN A 18 2.60 4.60 -12.69
N ARG A 19 1.50 3.88 -12.87
CA ARG A 19 1.29 2.57 -12.26
C ARG A 19 2.30 1.53 -12.71
N GLU A 20 2.70 1.55 -13.98
CA GLU A 20 3.66 0.57 -14.52
C GLU A 20 5.03 0.72 -13.86
N TRP A 21 5.55 1.94 -13.76
CA TRP A 21 6.86 2.17 -13.14
C TRP A 21 6.80 2.03 -11.61
N VAL A 22 5.72 2.48 -10.96
CA VAL A 22 5.51 2.29 -9.51
C VAL A 22 5.45 0.80 -9.15
N THR A 23 4.79 -0.01 -9.99
CA THR A 23 4.73 -1.46 -9.80
C THR A 23 6.11 -2.11 -9.97
N GLY A 24 6.93 -1.60 -10.88
CA GLY A 24 8.32 -2.04 -11.05
C GLY A 24 9.21 -1.73 -9.85
N GLU A 25 9.02 -0.57 -9.21
CA GLU A 25 9.87 -0.12 -8.10
C GLU A 25 9.45 -0.69 -6.74
N ILE A 26 8.17 -0.61 -6.39
CA ILE A 26 7.67 -0.91 -5.04
C ILE A 26 6.55 -1.96 -5.00
N GLY A 27 6.15 -2.48 -6.16
CA GLY A 27 5.06 -3.44 -6.30
C GLY A 27 3.69 -2.80 -6.56
N ALA A 28 2.73 -3.65 -6.93
CA ALA A 28 1.40 -3.18 -7.31
C ALA A 28 0.65 -2.57 -6.13
N PRO A 29 -0.19 -1.54 -6.34
CA PRO A 29 -1.06 -1.01 -5.29
C PRO A 29 -2.00 -2.11 -4.76
N PRO A 30 -2.31 -2.11 -3.44
CA PRO A 30 -2.20 -0.97 -2.53
C PRO A 30 -0.79 -0.78 -1.92
N LEU A 31 -0.34 0.48 -1.84
CA LEU A 31 1.05 0.85 -1.50
C LEU A 31 1.28 0.91 0.00
N ASP A 32 2.45 0.49 0.49
CA ASP A 32 2.83 0.61 1.89
C ASP A 32 3.54 1.94 2.19
N VAL A 33 3.66 2.29 3.48
CA VAL A 33 4.33 3.53 3.92
C VAL A 33 5.77 3.61 3.42
N SER A 34 6.49 2.49 3.42
CA SER A 34 7.90 2.42 3.04
C SER A 34 8.06 2.62 1.54
N GLY A 35 7.20 1.98 0.73
CA GLY A 35 7.17 2.20 -0.71
C GLY A 35 6.86 3.66 -1.07
N VAL A 36 5.83 4.27 -0.46
CA VAL A 36 5.53 5.69 -0.70
C VAL A 36 6.66 6.60 -0.21
N ALA A 37 7.28 6.29 0.93
CA ALA A 37 8.43 7.05 1.41
C ALA A 37 9.63 6.93 0.47
N TYR A 38 9.83 5.77 -0.16
CA TYR A 38 10.86 5.53 -1.17
C TYR A 38 10.64 6.38 -2.41
N LEU A 39 9.41 6.44 -2.90
CA LEU A 39 9.08 7.29 -4.04
C LEU A 39 9.28 8.79 -3.73
N LEU A 40 8.96 9.22 -2.51
CA LEU A 40 9.08 10.62 -2.10
C LEU A 40 10.51 11.05 -1.75
N HIS A 41 11.34 10.15 -1.23
CA HIS A 41 12.64 10.48 -0.64
C HIS A 41 13.84 9.73 -1.24
N GLY A 42 13.61 8.72 -2.08
CA GLY A 42 14.65 7.89 -2.69
C GLY A 42 15.29 6.86 -1.75
N THR A 43 16.51 6.43 -2.06
CA THR A 43 17.24 5.32 -1.41
C THR A 43 17.77 5.63 0.01
N GLY A 44 17.47 6.81 0.58
CA GLY A 44 17.98 7.28 1.89
C GLY A 44 17.10 6.99 3.11
N ILE A 45 16.10 6.11 2.99
CA ILE A 45 15.07 5.92 4.04
C ILE A 45 15.61 5.25 5.29
N ASN A 46 16.56 4.33 5.14
CA ASN A 46 17.07 3.52 6.28
C ASN A 46 17.72 4.37 7.36
N ASP A 47 18.28 5.53 7.00
CA ASP A 47 18.89 6.48 7.96
C ASP A 47 17.88 7.48 8.54
N ASN A 48 16.70 7.62 7.92
CA ASN A 48 15.75 8.70 8.19
C ASN A 48 14.37 8.19 8.60
N ARG A 49 14.27 7.63 9.82
CA ARG A 49 12.98 7.25 10.45
C ARG A 49 11.95 8.39 10.46
N HIS A 50 12.41 9.64 10.51
CA HIS A 50 11.55 10.82 10.43
C HIS A 50 10.78 10.93 9.11
N TRP A 51 11.33 10.44 8.00
CA TRP A 51 10.67 10.46 6.69
C TRP A 51 9.54 9.43 6.60
N LEU A 52 9.73 8.25 7.18
CA LEU A 52 8.67 7.24 7.30
C LEU A 52 7.50 7.77 8.13
N GLU A 53 7.78 8.35 9.30
CA GLU A 53 6.74 8.92 10.17
C GLU A 53 6.02 10.11 9.52
N SER A 54 6.75 10.96 8.79
CA SER A 54 6.16 12.09 8.05
C SER A 54 5.26 11.61 6.90
N THR A 55 5.70 10.57 6.18
CA THR A 55 4.94 9.97 5.09
C THR A 55 3.69 9.28 5.62
N ARG A 56 3.82 8.51 6.70
CA ARG A 56 2.69 7.90 7.41
C ARG A 56 1.64 8.93 7.80
N ARG A 57 2.03 10.03 8.46
CA ARG A 57 1.09 11.09 8.86
C ARG A 57 0.39 11.72 7.65
N THR A 58 1.10 11.88 6.54
CA THR A 58 0.52 12.40 5.30
C THR A 58 -0.52 11.43 4.73
N LEU A 59 -0.21 10.14 4.67
CA LEU A 59 -1.13 9.09 4.23
C LEU A 59 -2.35 8.98 5.15
N GLU A 60 -2.16 9.00 6.47
CA GLU A 60 -3.28 8.99 7.44
C GLU A 60 -4.16 10.24 7.32
N ALA A 61 -3.57 11.41 7.04
CA ALA A 61 -4.34 12.61 6.74
C ALA A 61 -5.15 12.46 5.45
N MET A 62 -4.55 11.92 4.38
CA MET A 62 -5.24 11.65 3.11
C MET A 62 -6.37 10.64 3.26
N VAL A 63 -6.22 9.64 4.14
CA VAL A 63 -7.30 8.71 4.50
C VAL A 63 -8.42 9.40 5.24
N LYS A 64 -8.11 10.23 6.24
CA LYS A 64 -9.11 11.03 6.97
C LYS A 64 -9.85 11.99 6.04
N ASP A 65 -9.16 12.48 5.02
CA ASP A 65 -9.66 13.37 3.98
C ASP A 65 -10.48 12.62 2.90
N GLY A 66 -10.55 11.28 2.94
CA GLY A 66 -11.30 10.46 1.97
C GLY A 66 -10.63 10.30 0.60
N LEU A 67 -9.37 10.70 0.46
CA LEU A 67 -8.59 10.58 -0.79
C LEU A 67 -7.99 9.19 -0.98
N LEU A 68 -7.72 8.51 0.14
CA LEU A 68 -7.16 7.16 0.17
C LEU A 68 -7.97 6.30 1.14
N GLU A 69 -7.93 4.99 0.94
CA GLU A 69 -8.47 4.01 1.86
C GLU A 69 -7.32 3.24 2.52
N ARG A 70 -7.46 2.97 3.82
CA ARG A 70 -6.51 2.18 4.60
C ARG A 70 -6.94 0.71 4.59
N CYS A 71 -6.24 -0.13 3.84
CA CYS A 71 -6.42 -1.57 3.87
C CYS A 71 -5.41 -2.22 4.83
N ARG A 72 -5.88 -3.14 5.67
CA ARG A 72 -4.99 -4.00 6.48
C ARG A 72 -4.82 -5.31 5.71
N SER A 73 -3.63 -5.53 5.16
CA SER A 73 -3.28 -6.78 4.49
C SER A 73 -2.53 -7.68 5.46
N ARG A 74 -2.95 -8.94 5.58
CA ARG A 74 -2.15 -9.94 6.29
C ARG A 74 -1.19 -10.54 5.27
N GLU A 75 0.10 -10.36 5.48
CA GLU A 75 1.13 -10.82 4.55
C GLU A 75 2.04 -11.83 5.23
N THR A 76 2.26 -12.96 4.56
CA THR A 76 3.18 -13.99 5.00
C THR A 76 4.59 -13.55 4.65
N ARG A 77 5.42 -13.27 5.66
CA ARG A 77 6.84 -13.00 5.49
C ARG A 77 7.63 -14.24 5.89
N SER A 78 8.50 -14.71 5.00
CA SER A 78 9.51 -15.70 5.37
C SER A 78 10.49 -15.05 6.35
N ILE A 79 10.65 -15.68 7.51
CA ILE A 79 11.76 -15.36 8.41
C ILE A 79 13.01 -16.11 7.93
N VAL A 80 14.17 -15.47 8.10
CA VAL A 80 15.51 -15.99 7.73
C VAL A 80 15.81 -17.35 8.40
N LEU A 81 15.04 -17.73 9.43
CA LEU A 81 15.15 -18.97 10.19
C LEU A 81 14.17 -20.08 9.76
N GLY A 82 13.67 -20.06 8.52
CA GLY A 82 12.93 -21.19 7.95
C GLY A 82 11.49 -21.35 8.47
N GLY A 83 10.87 -20.27 8.92
CA GLY A 83 9.45 -20.23 9.28
C GLY A 83 8.68 -19.17 8.50
N GLU A 84 7.36 -19.26 8.54
CA GLU A 84 6.44 -18.27 7.97
C GLU A 84 5.81 -17.49 9.12
N THR A 85 5.92 -16.16 9.11
CA THR A 85 5.23 -15.31 10.09
C THR A 85 4.28 -14.39 9.34
N THR A 86 3.00 -14.43 9.71
CA THR A 86 2.01 -13.49 9.19
C THR A 86 2.18 -12.13 9.87
N ALA A 87 2.52 -11.10 9.11
CA ALA A 87 2.58 -9.72 9.57
C ALA A 87 1.37 -8.95 9.03
N THR A 88 0.69 -8.20 9.90
CA THR A 88 -0.37 -7.27 9.46
C THR A 88 0.30 -6.00 8.95
N VAL A 89 0.29 -5.81 7.63
CA VAL A 89 0.82 -4.62 6.96
C VAL A 89 -0.33 -3.68 6.62
N VAL A 90 -0.09 -2.39 6.85
CA VAL A 90 -1.04 -1.34 6.48
C VAL A 90 -0.68 -0.86 5.08
N ARG A 91 -1.63 -0.97 4.16
CA ARG A 91 -1.52 -0.50 2.78
C ARG A 91 -2.56 0.58 2.50
N TYR A 92 -2.25 1.45 1.55
CA TYR A 92 -3.04 2.60 1.16
C TYR A 92 -3.40 2.46 -0.33
N GLY A 93 -4.69 2.54 -0.63
CA GLY A 93 -5.23 2.45 -1.99
C GLY A 93 -6.16 3.61 -2.29
N LEU A 94 -6.52 3.79 -3.57
CA LEU A 94 -7.61 4.70 -3.94
C LEU A 94 -8.95 4.13 -3.44
N PRO A 95 -9.87 4.97 -2.96
CA PRO A 95 -11.20 4.53 -2.52
C PRO A 95 -11.92 3.81 -3.67
N GLY A 96 -12.52 2.67 -3.37
CA GLY A 96 -13.16 1.81 -4.38
C GLY A 96 -12.21 0.83 -5.11
N THR A 97 -10.89 0.93 -4.90
CA THR A 97 -9.92 -0.06 -5.42
C THR A 97 -9.71 -1.16 -4.39
N VAL A 98 -10.69 -2.06 -4.26
CA VAL A 98 -10.51 -3.29 -3.46
C VAL A 98 -9.73 -4.29 -4.31
N SER A 99 -8.46 -4.50 -4.00
CA SER A 99 -7.70 -5.63 -4.56
C SER A 99 -7.94 -6.84 -3.67
N VAL A 100 -8.83 -7.73 -4.09
CA VAL A 100 -9.05 -9.02 -3.44
C VAL A 100 -7.85 -9.89 -3.77
N VAL A 101 -6.99 -10.13 -2.78
CA VAL A 101 -5.91 -11.12 -2.90
C VAL A 101 -6.49 -12.48 -2.55
N SER A 102 -6.28 -13.45 -3.44
CA SER A 102 -6.66 -14.85 -3.19
C SER A 102 -5.91 -15.38 -1.98
N ASP A 103 -6.67 -15.87 -1.00
CA ASP A 103 -6.13 -16.63 0.13
C ASP A 103 -5.50 -17.94 -0.43
N THR A 104 -4.17 -18.04 -0.40
CA THR A 104 -3.44 -19.25 -0.82
C THR A 104 -3.33 -20.29 0.28
N GLU A 105 -3.76 -19.96 1.51
CA GLU A 105 -3.57 -20.81 2.70
C GLU A 105 -4.82 -21.55 3.17
N GLY A 106 -5.94 -21.47 2.45
CA GLY A 106 -7.11 -22.34 2.68
C GLY A 106 -7.65 -22.26 4.10
N ALA A 107 -7.80 -21.04 4.64
CA ALA A 107 -8.39 -20.88 5.96
C ALA A 107 -9.90 -21.24 5.92
N VAL A 108 -10.41 -21.83 7.01
CA VAL A 108 -11.79 -22.33 7.20
C VAL A 108 -12.90 -21.28 6.99
N ASN A 109 -12.54 -20.00 6.76
CA ASN A 109 -13.45 -18.89 6.47
C ASN A 109 -13.10 -18.15 5.16
N ALA A 110 -12.41 -18.80 4.22
CA ALA A 110 -12.18 -18.24 2.90
C ALA A 110 -13.52 -17.98 2.21
N ILE A 111 -13.66 -16.81 1.58
CA ILE A 111 -14.84 -16.48 0.77
C ILE A 111 -14.80 -17.40 -0.45
N ALA A 112 -15.62 -18.45 -0.43
CA ALA A 112 -15.81 -19.32 -1.58
C ALA A 112 -16.63 -18.57 -2.63
N GLY A 113 -16.03 -18.27 -3.78
CA GLY A 113 -16.71 -17.62 -4.91
C GLY A 113 -15.75 -17.17 -6.00
N GLU A 114 -16.25 -17.09 -7.24
CA GLU A 114 -15.50 -16.53 -8.36
C GLU A 114 -15.40 -15.01 -8.20
N CYS A 115 -14.19 -14.45 -8.29
CA CYS A 115 -13.99 -13.02 -8.26
C CYS A 115 -14.36 -12.39 -9.61
N VAL A 116 -15.59 -11.90 -9.72
CA VAL A 116 -16.01 -11.18 -10.92
C VAL A 116 -15.55 -9.73 -10.82
N ARG A 117 -14.59 -9.35 -11.67
CA ARG A 117 -14.24 -7.94 -11.89
C ARG A 117 -15.40 -7.28 -12.62
N LEU A 118 -16.14 -6.40 -11.95
CA LEU A 118 -17.14 -5.57 -12.61
C LEU A 118 -16.41 -4.48 -13.39
N SER A 119 -16.53 -4.54 -14.72
CA SER A 119 -16.03 -3.58 -15.72
C SER A 119 -16.83 -2.30 -15.76
#